data_AF-A0AA39P0J8-F1
#
_entry.id   AF-A0AA39P0J8-F1
#
_cell.length_a   1.000
_cell.length_b   1.000
_cell.length_c   1.000
_cell.angle_alpha   90.00
_cell.angle_beta   90.00
_cell.angle_gamma   90.00
#
_symmetry.space_group_name_H-M   'P 1'
#
loop_
_entity.id
_entity.type
_entity.pdbx_description
1 polymer ?
#
loop_
_entity_poly.entity_id
_entity_poly.type
_entity_poly.pdbx_seq_one_letter_code
_entity_poly.pdbx_strand_id
1 'polypeptide(L)'
;MSPGHRCEKLNQHFGNVNWQKNVSMGDSLLQKIKEAVLNAAEYECSFEHFTNTFLSEDIMKWTTMVEGWEADREQPNPFARTVASKLEATMHLQLAQEDVQDELAGLDGDELFVTSPKDIIVQGVQMEASQHRITRMNKDLGQHSTDLQRAQVLKKSNHLHCRIEAWFAQQEAHMPVVHSLQVRDSLGDGPLVPTYSQQLQAWM
;
A
#
# COMPACT_ATOMS: atom_id res chain seq x y z
N MET A 1 -35.70 -27.65 6.98
CA MET A 1 -34.41 -27.39 7.67
C MET A 1 -34.74 -26.86 9.07
N SER A 2 -34.37 -27.57 10.14
CA SER A 2 -34.62 -27.08 11.51
C SER A 2 -33.75 -25.85 11.79
N PRO A 3 -34.26 -24.81 12.49
CA PRO A 3 -33.50 -23.59 12.82
C PRO A 3 -32.12 -23.84 13.46
N GLY A 4 -31.94 -24.96 14.19
CA GLY A 4 -30.66 -25.34 14.81
C GLY A 4 -29.64 -26.00 13.88
N HIS A 5 -30.03 -26.41 12.67
CA HIS A 5 -29.18 -27.23 11.79
C HIS A 5 -27.96 -26.47 11.23
N ARG A 6 -28.06 -25.13 11.08
CA ARG A 6 -26.92 -24.30 10.67
C ARG A 6 -25.87 -24.21 11.78
N CYS A 7 -26.31 -23.93 13.00
CA CYS A 7 -25.42 -23.81 14.17
C CYS A 7 -24.69 -25.13 14.43
N GLU A 8 -25.39 -26.26 14.34
CA GLU A 8 -24.81 -27.58 14.53
C GLU A 8 -23.72 -27.88 13.49
N LYS A 9 -23.98 -27.58 12.21
CA LYS A 9 -22.95 -27.76 11.15
C LYS A 9 -21.71 -26.90 11.37
N LEU A 10 -21.89 -25.65 11.80
CA LEU A 10 -20.77 -24.77 12.11
C LEU A 10 -19.96 -25.31 13.31
N ASN A 11 -20.64 -25.74 14.37
CA ASN A 11 -19.98 -26.33 15.54
C ASN A 11 -19.21 -27.60 15.20
N GLN A 12 -19.76 -28.47 14.35
CA GLN A 12 -19.04 -29.67 13.89
C GLN A 12 -17.80 -29.32 13.07
N HIS A 13 -17.90 -28.32 12.19
CA HIS A 13 -16.75 -27.87 11.40
C HIS A 13 -15.66 -27.27 12.30
N PHE A 14 -16.03 -26.39 13.23
CA PHE A 14 -15.09 -25.79 14.18
C PHE A 14 -14.48 -26.84 15.12
N GLY A 15 -15.27 -27.80 15.58
CA GLY A 15 -14.81 -28.92 16.40
C GLY A 15 -13.77 -29.77 15.66
N ASN A 16 -14.04 -30.12 14.39
CA ASN A 16 -13.09 -30.87 13.57
C ASN A 16 -11.79 -30.08 13.33
N VAL A 17 -11.89 -28.79 13.00
CA VAL A 17 -10.72 -27.93 12.80
C VAL A 17 -9.89 -27.81 14.09
N ASN A 18 -10.53 -27.67 15.24
CA ASN A 18 -9.83 -27.61 16.53
C ASN A 18 -9.15 -28.94 16.87
N TRP A 19 -9.82 -30.07 16.63
CA TRP A 19 -9.24 -31.39 16.82
C TRP A 19 -8.03 -31.60 15.90
N GLN A 20 -8.15 -31.26 14.61
CA GLN A 20 -7.03 -31.33 13.67
C GLN A 20 -5.85 -30.47 14.13
N LYS A 21 -6.11 -29.23 14.59
CA LYS A 21 -5.06 -28.36 15.16
C LYS A 21 -4.38 -29.02 16.35
N ASN A 22 -5.14 -29.55 17.30
CA ASN A 22 -4.58 -30.20 18.49
C ASN A 22 -3.72 -31.42 18.15
N VAL A 23 -4.18 -32.28 17.23
CA VAL A 23 -3.44 -33.50 16.85
C VAL A 23 -2.20 -33.16 16.02
N SER A 24 -2.28 -32.20 15.11
CA SER A 24 -1.15 -31.77 14.26
C SER A 24 -0.19 -30.78 14.91
N MET A 25 -0.51 -30.29 16.12
CA MET A 25 0.28 -29.26 16.80
C MET A 25 1.72 -29.72 17.04
N GLY A 26 1.92 -30.98 17.45
CA GLY A 26 3.26 -31.52 17.69
C GLY A 26 4.14 -31.51 16.44
N ASP A 27 3.63 -32.05 15.34
CA ASP A 27 4.34 -32.09 14.06
C ASP A 27 4.60 -30.67 13.51
N SER A 28 3.61 -29.78 13.62
CA SER A 28 3.75 -28.39 13.18
C SER A 28 4.80 -27.64 14.01
N LEU A 29 4.81 -27.80 15.33
CA LEU A 29 5.82 -27.19 16.20
C LEU A 29 7.21 -27.76 15.92
N LEU A 30 7.33 -29.07 15.69
CA LEU A 30 8.59 -29.69 15.34
C LEU A 30 9.15 -29.14 14.02
N GLN A 31 8.31 -29.01 12.99
CA GLN A 31 8.71 -28.40 11.73
C GLN A 31 9.16 -26.96 11.93
N LYS A 32 8.38 -26.15 12.66
CA LYS A 32 8.71 -24.75 12.94
C LYS A 32 10.02 -24.60 13.72
N ILE A 33 10.31 -25.49 14.68
CA ILE A 33 11.57 -25.46 15.42
C ILE A 33 12.75 -25.80 14.49
N LYS A 34 12.61 -26.80 13.62
CA LYS A 34 13.66 -27.12 12.63
C LYS A 34 13.95 -25.93 11.72
N GLU A 35 12.90 -25.28 11.20
CA GLU A 35 13.02 -24.09 10.38
C GLU A 35 13.64 -22.92 11.16
N ALA A 36 13.18 -22.67 12.40
CA ALA A 36 13.68 -21.58 13.22
C ALA A 36 15.16 -21.76 13.58
N VAL A 37 15.59 -22.97 13.93
CA VAL A 37 16.99 -23.27 14.26
C VAL A 37 17.89 -23.11 13.03
N LEU A 38 17.45 -23.56 11.86
CA LEU A 38 18.21 -23.40 10.62
C LEU A 38 18.41 -21.93 10.26
N ASN A 39 17.36 -21.11 10.43
CA ASN A 39 17.38 -19.69 10.04
C ASN A 39 17.77 -18.74 11.19
N ALA A 40 18.09 -19.26 12.39
CA ALA A 40 18.33 -18.43 13.58
C ALA A 40 19.45 -17.41 13.35
N ALA A 41 20.57 -17.85 12.79
CA ALA A 41 21.73 -16.99 12.51
C ALA A 41 21.41 -15.89 11.49
N GLU A 42 20.58 -16.18 10.47
CA GLU A 42 20.18 -15.19 9.48
C GLU A 42 19.25 -14.14 10.09
N TYR A 43 18.32 -14.56 10.95
CA TYR A 43 17.42 -13.65 11.65
C TYR A 43 18.17 -12.77 12.66
N GLU A 44 19.14 -13.34 13.39
CA GLU A 44 19.99 -12.61 14.31
C GLU A 44 20.83 -11.54 13.58
N CYS A 45 21.49 -11.93 12.48
CA CYS A 45 22.25 -10.99 11.64
C CYS A 45 21.36 -9.87 11.08
N SER A 46 20.15 -10.21 10.61
CA SER A 46 19.18 -9.23 10.11
C SER A 46 18.71 -8.27 11.21
N PHE A 47 18.48 -8.79 12.41
CA PHE A 47 18.08 -7.99 13.58
C PHE A 47 19.19 -7.04 14.03
N GLU A 48 20.43 -7.52 14.12
CA GLU A 48 21.59 -6.68 14.45
C GLU A 48 21.81 -5.60 13.40
N HIS A 49 21.74 -5.96 12.12
CA HIS A 49 21.87 -4.99 11.03
C HIS A 49 20.82 -3.89 11.12
N PHE A 50 19.55 -4.27 11.33
CA PHE A 50 18.46 -3.31 11.50
C PHE A 50 18.66 -2.43 12.74
N THR A 51 19.02 -3.03 13.87
CA THR A 51 19.25 -2.31 15.14
C THR A 51 20.38 -1.29 14.99
N ASN A 52 21.46 -1.65 14.29
CA ASN A 52 22.59 -0.77 14.03
C ASN A 52 22.29 0.43 13.12
N THR A 53 21.11 0.48 12.46
CA THR A 53 20.70 1.67 11.68
C THR A 53 20.22 2.82 12.57
N PHE A 54 19.90 2.56 13.83
CA PHE A 54 19.37 3.55 14.77
C PHE A 54 20.43 4.04 15.76
N LEU A 55 20.20 5.22 16.32
CA LEU A 55 21.02 5.74 17.41
C LEU A 55 20.74 4.94 18.69
N SER A 56 21.77 4.68 19.49
CA SER A 56 21.63 3.93 20.75
C SER A 56 20.65 4.59 21.74
N GLU A 57 20.54 5.92 21.71
CA GLU A 57 19.58 6.66 22.55
C GLU A 57 18.13 6.32 22.20
N ASP A 58 17.80 6.24 20.91
CA ASP A 58 16.46 5.91 20.44
C ASP A 58 16.09 4.46 20.78
N ILE A 59 17.04 3.54 20.66
CA ILE A 59 16.87 2.13 21.05
C ILE A 59 16.56 2.03 22.55
N MET A 60 17.37 2.67 23.40
CA MET A 60 17.15 2.63 24.86
C MET A 60 15.79 3.21 25.24
N LYS A 61 15.41 4.34 24.64
CA LYS A 61 14.11 4.98 24.87
C LYS A 61 12.97 4.04 24.48
N TRP A 62 13.06 3.43 23.29
CA TRP A 62 12.05 2.51 22.80
C TRP A 62 11.94 1.26 23.68
N THR A 63 13.07 0.63 24.03
CA THR A 63 13.10 -0.54 24.93
C THR A 63 12.45 -0.21 26.28
N THR A 64 12.75 0.94 26.86
CA THR A 64 12.14 1.39 28.13
C THR A 64 10.63 1.55 28.01
N MET A 65 10.14 2.10 26.90
CA MET A 65 8.71 2.24 26.65
C MET A 65 8.01 0.88 26.52
N VAL A 66 8.63 -0.09 25.81
CA VAL A 66 8.09 -1.44 25.63
C VAL A 66 8.08 -2.21 26.95
N GLU A 67 9.21 -2.28 27.65
CA GLU A 67 9.32 -2.99 28.93
C GLU A 67 8.38 -2.40 30.00
N GLY A 68 8.27 -1.06 30.05
CA GLY A 68 7.34 -0.39 30.95
C GLY A 68 5.88 -0.75 30.68
N TRP A 69 5.51 -0.87 29.40
CA TRP A 69 4.17 -1.28 28.99
C TRP A 69 3.90 -2.79 29.16
N GLU A 70 4.91 -3.64 28.97
CA GLU A 70 4.79 -5.08 29.23
C GLU A 70 4.63 -5.39 30.72
N ALA A 71 5.28 -4.61 31.58
CA ALA A 71 5.13 -4.69 33.03
C ALA A 71 3.78 -4.14 33.52
N ASP A 72 3.30 -3.05 32.92
CA ASP A 72 2.02 -2.41 33.27
C ASP A 72 1.25 -1.97 32.01
N ARG A 73 0.17 -2.69 31.72
CA ARG A 73 -0.67 -2.45 30.53
C ARG A 73 -1.50 -1.17 30.61
N GLU A 74 -1.56 -0.51 31.77
CA GLU A 74 -2.20 0.81 31.91
C GLU A 74 -1.31 1.95 31.37
N GLN A 75 -0.01 1.68 31.14
CA GLN A 75 0.89 2.64 30.51
C GLN A 75 0.52 2.91 29.03
N PRO A 76 0.95 4.05 28.46
CA PRO A 76 0.74 4.34 27.05
C PRO A 76 1.31 3.23 26.17
N ASN A 77 0.47 2.63 25.33
CA ASN A 77 0.87 1.57 24.41
C ASN A 77 1.87 2.12 23.36
N PRO A 78 3.14 1.70 23.38
CA PRO A 78 4.15 2.21 22.44
C PRO A 78 3.86 1.81 20.99
N PHE A 79 3.09 0.75 20.76
CA PHE A 79 2.69 0.29 19.44
C PHE A 79 1.45 1.02 18.90
N ALA A 80 0.77 1.83 19.72
CA ALA A 80 -0.35 2.62 19.26
C ALA A 80 0.15 3.73 18.34
N ARG A 81 -0.52 3.90 17.19
CA ARG A 81 -0.19 4.96 16.24
C ARG A 81 -0.46 6.32 16.88
N THR A 82 0.60 7.08 17.15
CA THR A 82 0.56 8.41 17.77
C THR A 82 0.20 9.52 16.79
N VAL A 83 0.47 9.32 15.50
CA VAL A 83 0.09 10.28 14.46
C VAL A 83 -1.39 10.13 14.16
N ALA A 84 -2.17 11.16 14.48
CA ALA A 84 -3.54 11.26 14.03
C ALA A 84 -3.56 11.03 12.52
N SER A 85 -4.29 10.00 12.07
CA SER A 85 -4.49 9.77 10.65
C SER A 85 -5.18 11.01 10.10
N LYS A 86 -4.45 11.96 9.52
CA LYS A 86 -5.05 13.04 8.75
C LYS A 86 -5.88 12.34 7.68
N LEU A 87 -7.19 12.55 7.71
CA LEU A 87 -8.06 12.04 6.67
C LEU A 87 -7.62 12.70 5.37
N GLU A 88 -7.60 11.93 4.27
CA GLU A 88 -7.27 12.44 2.93
C GLU A 88 -8.00 13.76 2.64
N ALA A 89 -9.30 13.84 2.98
CA ALA A 89 -10.10 15.05 2.85
C ALA A 89 -9.57 16.26 3.64
N THR A 90 -8.99 16.07 4.83
CA THR A 90 -8.38 17.14 5.61
C THR A 90 -7.09 17.64 4.96
N MET A 91 -6.31 16.74 4.35
CA MET A 91 -5.13 17.14 3.59
C MET A 91 -5.51 17.94 2.33
N HIS A 92 -6.54 17.50 1.59
CA HIS A 92 -7.06 18.26 0.45
C HIS A 92 -7.57 19.65 0.85
N LEU A 93 -8.29 19.74 1.96
CA LEU A 93 -8.77 21.03 2.47
C LEU A 93 -7.60 21.94 2.83
N GLN A 94 -6.54 21.41 3.46
CA GLN A 94 -5.35 22.17 3.79
C GLN A 94 -4.64 22.67 2.52
N LEU A 95 -4.47 21.82 1.51
CA LEU A 95 -3.84 22.19 0.23
C LEU A 95 -4.64 23.27 -0.51
N ALA A 96 -5.96 23.14 -0.58
CA ALA A 96 -6.83 24.15 -1.20
C ALA A 96 -6.81 25.50 -0.46
N GLN A 97 -6.66 25.48 0.86
CA GLN A 97 -6.49 26.70 1.65
C GLN A 97 -5.12 27.36 1.42
N GLU A 98 -4.07 26.57 1.23
CA GLU A 98 -2.74 27.06 0.88
C GLU A 98 -2.75 27.68 -0.53
N ASP A 99 -3.41 27.07 -1.52
CA ASP A 99 -3.55 27.64 -2.87
C ASP A 99 -4.24 29.02 -2.86
N VAL A 100 -5.33 29.17 -2.10
CA VAL A 100 -6.00 30.48 -1.94
C VAL A 100 -5.08 31.51 -1.25
N GLN A 101 -4.21 31.08 -0.33
CA GLN A 101 -3.26 31.99 0.32
C GLN A 101 -2.13 32.41 -0.63
N ASP A 102 -1.64 31.49 -1.46
CA ASP A 102 -0.61 31.73 -2.46
C ASP A 102 -1.13 32.68 -3.57
N GLU A 103 -2.38 32.50 -4.00
CA GLU A 103 -3.15 33.42 -4.88
C GLU A 103 -3.18 34.84 -4.30
N LEU A 104 -3.61 34.97 -3.03
CA LEU A 104 -3.74 36.27 -2.35
C LEU A 104 -2.38 36.94 -2.08
N ALA A 105 -1.32 36.15 -1.92
CA ALA A 105 0.04 36.65 -1.71
C ALA A 105 0.74 37.04 -3.02
N GLY A 106 0.14 36.75 -4.19
CA GLY A 106 0.75 36.96 -5.50
C GLY A 106 1.98 36.08 -5.73
N LEU A 107 2.06 34.95 -5.02
CA LEU A 107 3.13 33.96 -5.13
C LEU A 107 2.79 32.85 -6.12
N ASP A 108 1.59 32.87 -6.68
CA ASP A 108 1.20 31.95 -7.73
C ASP A 108 2.11 32.10 -8.95
N GLY A 109 2.87 31.03 -9.18
CA GLY A 109 3.64 30.86 -10.39
C GLY A 109 2.70 30.66 -11.58
N ASP A 110 2.68 31.65 -12.45
CA ASP A 110 2.22 31.62 -13.85
C ASP A 110 0.73 31.24 -14.05
N GLU A 111 -0.12 32.24 -14.32
CA GLU A 111 -1.54 32.11 -14.74
C GLU A 111 -1.75 31.26 -16.02
N LEU A 112 -0.67 30.75 -16.62
CA LEU A 112 -0.70 29.97 -17.86
C LEU A 112 -1.25 28.56 -17.70
N PHE A 113 -1.29 28.01 -16.47
CA PHE A 113 -1.74 26.64 -16.24
C PHE A 113 -3.06 26.57 -15.46
N VAL A 114 -4.03 25.83 -16.00
CA VAL A 114 -5.37 25.63 -15.42
C VAL A 114 -5.33 24.79 -14.13
N THR A 115 -4.22 24.11 -13.84
CA THR A 115 -4.08 23.15 -12.72
C THR A 115 -2.89 23.55 -11.85
N SER A 116 -3.05 23.56 -10.53
CA SER A 116 -1.96 23.81 -9.59
C SER A 116 -0.93 22.66 -9.62
N PRO A 117 0.37 22.90 -9.43
CA PRO A 117 1.36 21.84 -9.25
C PRO A 117 0.97 20.84 -8.14
N LYS A 118 0.33 21.33 -7.06
CA LYS A 118 -0.12 20.50 -5.93
C LYS A 118 -1.20 19.51 -6.39
N ASP A 119 -2.14 19.98 -7.20
CA ASP A 119 -3.21 19.17 -7.77
C ASP A 119 -2.69 18.05 -8.67
N ILE A 120 -1.64 18.29 -9.46
CA ILE A 120 -1.04 17.25 -10.30
C ILE A 120 -0.49 16.10 -9.46
N ILE A 121 0.20 16.41 -8.35
CA ILE A 121 0.75 15.40 -7.44
C ILE A 121 -0.38 14.60 -6.80
N VAL A 122 -1.41 15.29 -6.31
CA VAL A 122 -2.59 14.67 -5.69
C VAL A 122 -3.30 13.75 -6.67
N GLN A 123 -3.53 14.19 -7.91
CA GLN A 123 -4.13 13.38 -8.97
C GLN A 123 -3.29 12.13 -9.24
N GLY A 124 -1.96 12.26 -9.29
CA GLY A 124 -1.03 11.14 -9.46
C GLY A 124 -1.21 10.05 -8.40
N VAL A 125 -1.24 10.44 -7.11
CA VAL A 125 -1.46 9.50 -5.99
C VAL A 125 -2.81 8.78 -6.08
N GLN A 126 -3.88 9.50 -6.46
CA GLN A 126 -5.20 8.90 -6.64
C GLN A 126 -5.27 7.91 -7.81
N MET A 127 -4.52 8.17 -8.89
CA MET A 127 -4.39 7.24 -10.02
C MET A 127 -3.65 5.97 -9.60
N GLU A 128 -2.55 6.09 -8.86
CA GLU A 128 -1.81 4.94 -8.33
C GLU A 128 -2.70 4.07 -7.41
N ALA A 129 -3.43 4.70 -6.49
CA ALA A 129 -4.38 4.00 -5.64
C ALA A 129 -5.48 3.27 -6.46
N SER A 130 -5.94 3.90 -7.55
CA SER A 130 -6.89 3.28 -8.49
C SER A 130 -6.27 2.11 -9.26
N GLN A 131 -5.00 2.21 -9.65
CA GLN A 131 -4.25 1.14 -10.30
C GLN A 131 -4.15 -0.07 -9.37
N HIS A 132 -3.70 0.11 -8.12
CA HIS A 132 -3.64 -0.96 -7.13
C HIS A 132 -5.00 -1.64 -6.89
N ARG A 133 -6.07 -0.85 -6.86
CA ARG A 133 -7.43 -1.38 -6.71
C ARG A 133 -7.85 -2.23 -7.92
N ILE A 134 -7.61 -1.74 -9.14
CA ILE A 134 -7.93 -2.47 -10.38
C ILE A 134 -7.08 -3.73 -10.49
N THR A 135 -5.79 -3.65 -10.18
CA THR A 135 -4.88 -4.79 -10.05
C THR A 135 -5.43 -5.86 -9.12
N ARG A 136 -5.91 -5.48 -7.93
CA ARG A 136 -6.51 -6.41 -6.99
C ARG A 136 -7.77 -7.04 -7.58
N MET A 137 -8.66 -6.21 -8.13
CA MET A 137 -9.87 -6.71 -8.81
C MET A 137 -9.53 -7.69 -9.93
N ASN A 138 -8.46 -7.46 -10.69
CA ASN A 138 -8.03 -8.35 -11.77
C ASN A 138 -7.49 -9.68 -11.22
N LYS A 139 -6.70 -9.65 -10.13
CA LYS A 139 -6.26 -10.86 -9.42
C LYS A 139 -7.40 -11.66 -8.81
N ASP A 140 -8.46 -10.97 -8.38
CA ASP A 140 -9.67 -11.59 -7.85
C ASP A 140 -10.56 -12.22 -8.95
N LEU A 141 -10.32 -11.89 -10.24
CA LEU A 141 -10.99 -12.56 -11.35
C LEU A 141 -10.43 -13.97 -11.52
N GLY A 142 -11.26 -14.98 -11.22
CA GLY A 142 -10.95 -16.39 -11.42
C GLY A 142 -11.50 -16.92 -12.74
N GLN A 143 -11.21 -18.19 -13.03
CA GLN A 143 -11.69 -18.88 -14.24
C GLN A 143 -13.23 -18.85 -14.39
N HIS A 144 -13.96 -18.79 -13.27
CA HIS A 144 -15.42 -18.75 -13.21
C HIS A 144 -16.02 -17.34 -13.03
N SER A 145 -15.22 -16.29 -13.11
CA SER A 145 -15.74 -14.92 -12.99
C SER A 145 -16.68 -14.59 -14.14
N THR A 146 -17.81 -13.97 -13.77
CA THR A 146 -18.91 -13.65 -14.70
C THR A 146 -18.46 -12.62 -15.74
N ASP A 147 -19.03 -12.67 -16.94
CA ASP A 147 -18.75 -11.68 -18.00
C ASP A 147 -19.00 -10.24 -17.53
N LEU A 148 -19.99 -10.04 -16.66
CA LEU A 148 -20.26 -8.75 -16.04
C LEU A 148 -19.09 -8.25 -15.17
N GLN A 149 -18.46 -9.14 -14.40
CA GLN A 149 -17.31 -8.79 -13.55
C GLN A 149 -16.08 -8.47 -14.41
N ARG A 150 -15.83 -9.26 -15.45
CA ARG A 150 -14.74 -9.02 -16.42
C ARG A 150 -14.93 -7.69 -17.13
N ALA A 151 -16.15 -7.41 -17.61
CA ALA A 151 -16.48 -6.15 -18.26
C ALA A 151 -16.33 -4.94 -17.33
N GLN A 152 -16.65 -5.09 -16.03
CA GLN A 152 -16.46 -4.02 -15.04
C GLN A 152 -14.98 -3.70 -14.83
N VAL A 153 -14.12 -4.71 -14.69
CA VAL A 153 -12.66 -4.50 -14.56
C VAL A 153 -12.12 -3.83 -15.80
N LEU A 154 -12.46 -4.33 -16.99
CA LEU A 154 -12.02 -3.75 -18.27
C LEU A 154 -12.44 -2.28 -18.42
N LYS A 155 -13.69 -1.94 -18.09
CA LYS A 155 -14.17 -0.54 -18.14
C LYS A 155 -13.38 0.36 -17.19
N LYS A 156 -13.07 -0.11 -15.98
CA LYS A 156 -12.27 0.65 -15.01
C LYS A 156 -10.82 0.80 -15.49
N SER A 157 -10.24 -0.24 -16.08
CA SER A 157 -8.90 -0.19 -16.67
C SER A 157 -8.82 0.82 -17.81
N ASN A 158 -9.76 0.78 -18.76
CA ASN A 158 -9.81 1.73 -19.87
C ASN A 158 -10.00 3.17 -19.39
N HIS A 159 -10.88 3.38 -18.41
CA HIS A 159 -11.07 4.70 -17.82
C HIS A 159 -9.82 5.23 -17.12
N LEU A 160 -9.11 4.37 -16.36
CA LEU A 160 -7.85 4.73 -15.73
C LEU A 160 -6.78 5.06 -16.79
N HIS A 161 -6.69 4.27 -17.85
CA HIS A 161 -5.74 4.51 -18.93
C HIS A 161 -5.97 5.88 -19.59
N CYS A 162 -7.20 6.22 -19.98
CA CYS A 162 -7.50 7.55 -20.54
C CYS A 162 -7.19 8.68 -19.56
N ARG A 163 -7.38 8.46 -18.26
CA ARG A 163 -7.03 9.45 -17.23
C ARG A 163 -5.51 9.63 -17.09
N ILE A 164 -4.74 8.56 -17.16
CA ILE A 164 -3.27 8.61 -17.12
C ILE A 164 -2.74 9.40 -18.33
N GLU A 165 -3.26 9.14 -19.53
CA GLU A 165 -2.87 9.87 -20.74
C GLU A 165 -3.17 11.37 -20.62
N ALA A 166 -4.36 11.73 -20.13
CA ALA A 166 -4.72 13.13 -19.90
C ALA A 166 -3.82 13.79 -18.83
N TRP A 167 -3.45 13.05 -17.79
CA TRP A 167 -2.56 13.53 -16.74
C TRP A 167 -1.13 13.72 -17.25
N PHE A 168 -0.61 12.86 -18.14
CA PHE A 168 0.71 13.07 -18.75
C PHE A 168 0.77 14.35 -19.59
N ALA A 169 -0.30 14.69 -20.30
CA ALA A 169 -0.39 15.96 -21.02
C ALA A 169 -0.33 17.17 -20.08
N GLN A 170 -0.90 17.07 -18.87
CA GLN A 170 -0.79 18.09 -17.83
C GLN A 170 0.59 18.08 -17.16
N GLN A 171 1.22 16.92 -17.01
CA GLN A 171 2.51 16.77 -16.37
C GLN A 171 3.62 17.48 -17.16
N GLU A 172 3.56 17.49 -18.49
CA GLU A 172 4.56 18.16 -19.34
C GLU A 172 4.75 19.64 -18.99
N ALA A 173 3.66 20.32 -18.66
CA ALA A 173 3.65 21.74 -18.27
C ALA A 173 4.41 22.02 -16.96
N HIS A 174 4.29 21.14 -15.97
CA HIS A 174 4.84 21.36 -14.63
C HIS A 174 6.14 20.58 -14.37
N MET A 175 6.39 19.50 -15.10
CA MET A 175 7.54 18.58 -14.92
C MET A 175 8.18 18.19 -16.26
N PRO A 176 8.75 19.15 -17.02
CA PRO A 176 9.24 18.91 -18.40
C PRO A 176 10.37 17.88 -18.48
N VAL A 177 11.18 17.76 -17.42
CA VAL A 177 12.26 16.75 -17.34
C VAL A 177 11.67 15.33 -17.31
N VAL A 178 10.52 15.12 -16.67
CA VAL A 178 9.89 13.79 -16.59
C VAL A 178 9.40 13.34 -17.95
N HIS A 179 8.83 14.27 -18.74
CA HIS A 179 8.42 13.97 -20.11
C HIS A 179 9.60 13.52 -20.97
N SER A 180 10.75 14.20 -20.88
CA SER A 180 11.95 13.82 -21.62
C SER A 180 12.47 12.41 -21.28
N LEU A 181 12.31 11.98 -20.02
CA LEU A 181 12.67 10.64 -19.57
C LEU A 181 11.69 9.59 -20.11
N GLN A 182 10.39 9.87 -20.13
CA GLN A 182 9.37 8.98 -20.70
C GLN A 182 9.53 8.79 -22.21
N VAL A 183 9.88 9.85 -22.94
CA VAL A 183 10.20 9.78 -24.39
C VAL A 183 11.45 8.92 -24.60
N ARG A 184 12.49 9.09 -23.78
CA ARG A 184 13.70 8.25 -23.86
C ARG A 184 13.41 6.77 -23.53
N ASP A 185 12.56 6.53 -22.54
CA ASP A 185 12.15 5.18 -22.13
C ASP A 185 11.28 4.48 -23.18
N SER A 186 10.41 5.22 -23.88
CA SER A 186 9.61 4.68 -25.00
C SER A 186 10.45 4.40 -26.26
N LEU A 187 11.59 5.08 -26.41
CA LEU A 187 12.59 4.84 -27.46
C LEU A 187 13.62 3.76 -27.10
N GLY A 188 13.63 3.25 -25.86
CA GLY A 188 14.46 2.12 -25.43
C GLY A 188 15.93 2.43 -25.17
N ASP A 189 16.31 3.71 -24.97
CA ASP A 189 17.71 4.17 -24.89
C ASP A 189 18.15 4.57 -23.46
N GLY A 190 17.53 4.00 -22.42
CA GLY A 190 17.81 4.29 -21.00
C GLY A 190 18.29 3.07 -20.20
N PRO A 191 18.99 3.26 -19.06
CA PRO A 191 19.38 2.14 -18.19
C PRO A 191 18.12 1.40 -17.72
N LEU A 192 18.22 0.06 -17.63
CA LEU A 192 17.13 -0.91 -17.37
C LEU A 192 16.39 -0.67 -16.04
N VAL A 193 15.63 0.41 -15.95
CA VAL A 193 14.58 0.61 -14.94
C VAL A 193 13.31 -0.03 -15.53
N PRO A 194 12.59 -0.89 -14.79
CA PRO A 194 11.38 -1.52 -15.29
C PRO A 194 10.39 -0.45 -15.77
N THR A 195 10.09 -0.47 -17.07
CA THR A 195 9.35 0.60 -17.74
C THR A 195 7.90 0.60 -17.27
N TYR A 196 7.37 1.77 -16.88
CA TYR A 196 5.96 1.93 -16.50
C TYR A 196 5.00 1.56 -17.65
N SER A 197 5.43 1.74 -18.90
CA SER A 197 4.69 1.32 -20.11
C SER A 197 4.65 -0.21 -20.31
N GLN A 198 5.74 -0.92 -20.00
CA GLN A 198 5.77 -2.39 -20.01
C GLN A 198 4.96 -2.97 -18.86
N GLN A 199 4.92 -2.28 -17.72
CA GLN A 199 3.96 -2.59 -16.67
C GLN A 199 2.54 -2.33 -17.15
N LEU A 200 2.17 -1.22 -17.77
CA LEU A 200 0.78 -1.04 -18.23
C LEU A 200 0.30 -2.13 -19.22
N GLN A 201 1.16 -2.66 -20.08
CA GLN A 201 0.82 -3.79 -20.97
C GLN A 201 0.78 -5.15 -20.26
N ALA A 202 1.61 -5.37 -19.23
CA ALA A 202 1.59 -6.62 -18.47
C ALA A 202 0.40 -6.75 -17.50
N TRP A 203 -0.42 -5.70 -17.37
CA TRP A 203 -1.54 -5.62 -16.41
C TRP A 203 -2.92 -5.51 -17.09
N MET A 204 -2.97 -5.45 -18.44
CA MET A 204 -4.18 -5.74 -19.23
C MET A 204 -4.29 -7.25 -19.45
#